data_AF-A0A328Q6X9-F1
#
_entry.id   AF-A0A328Q6X9-F1
#
_cell.length_a   1.000
_cell.length_b   1.000
_cell.length_c   1.000
_cell.angle_alpha   90.00
_cell.angle_beta   90.00
_cell.angle_gamma   90.00
#
_symmetry.space_group_name_H-M   'P 1'
#
loop_
_entity.id
_entity.type
_entity.pdbx_description
1 polymer ?
#
loop_
_entity_poly.entity_id
_entity_poly.type
_entity_poly.pdbx_seq_one_letter_code
_entity_poly.pdbx_strand_id
1 'polypeptide(L)'
;MVDAIEITTKNKVHILEKLLGHISKKGYGLVYTQFRVESENTAFLYVELENVVDIDCLISELRGFSGVMEVVKFFPTDEIWGKRIIIIGTGIQVSQVVLGAITEADRHNIRGERISIDTLPLTGEKNIIEALEAIGYLPRVSCIVLAESEIEDSIIGVIDEIKNNYNIKIVGLNGNDSLINHLDLVVTDPVQAGVMAVMAISETSNLDISRIKEVL
;
A
#
# COMPACT_ATOMS: atom_id res chain seq x y z
N MET A 1 11.64 2.13 15.88
CA MET A 1 12.62 1.93 14.79
C MET A 1 12.37 0.55 14.26
N VAL A 2 12.20 0.43 12.95
CA VAL A 2 11.90 -0.84 12.27
C VAL A 2 13.17 -1.29 11.57
N ASP A 3 13.59 -2.53 11.79
CA ASP A 3 14.67 -3.15 11.04
C ASP A 3 14.08 -4.11 10.00
N ALA A 4 14.65 -4.13 8.79
CA ALA A 4 14.23 -5.03 7.73
C ALA A 4 15.35 -5.96 7.29
N ILE A 5 15.03 -7.23 7.06
CA ILE A 5 15.94 -8.22 6.51
C ILE A 5 15.26 -9.04 5.42
N GLU A 6 16.04 -9.47 4.43
CA GLU A 6 15.64 -10.51 3.49
C GLU A 6 16.50 -11.76 3.73
N ILE A 7 15.83 -12.90 3.79
CA ILE A 7 16.45 -14.21 3.95
C ILE A 7 16.22 -14.99 2.66
N THR A 8 17.31 -15.27 1.95
CA THR A 8 17.30 -16.16 0.79
C THR A 8 17.52 -17.58 1.28
N THR A 9 16.62 -18.49 0.94
CA THR A 9 16.66 -19.87 1.43
C THR A 9 16.33 -20.89 0.35
N LYS A 10 16.80 -22.13 0.54
CA LYS A 10 16.30 -23.28 -0.19
C LYS A 10 14.83 -23.51 0.14
N ASN A 11 14.02 -23.76 -0.90
CA ASN A 11 12.61 -24.08 -0.71
C ASN A 11 12.45 -25.51 -0.16
N LYS A 12 12.53 -25.64 1.16
CA LYS A 12 12.36 -26.89 1.90
C LYS A 12 11.14 -26.81 2.79
N VAL A 13 10.49 -27.95 3.02
CA VAL A 13 9.37 -28.05 3.97
C VAL A 13 9.79 -27.54 5.35
N HIS A 14 8.94 -26.74 5.99
CA HIS A 14 9.12 -26.13 7.33
C HIS A 14 10.19 -25.04 7.47
N ILE A 15 10.78 -24.55 6.37
CA ILE A 15 11.82 -23.52 6.51
C ILE A 15 11.26 -22.20 7.09
N LEU A 16 10.07 -21.80 6.64
CA LEU A 16 9.39 -20.58 7.12
C LEU A 16 9.09 -20.67 8.62
N GLU A 17 8.53 -21.80 9.06
CA GLU A 17 8.23 -22.08 10.46
C GLU A 17 9.48 -21.98 11.34
N LYS A 18 10.61 -22.54 10.89
CA LYS A 18 11.88 -22.49 11.61
C LYS A 18 12.42 -21.07 11.73
N LEU A 19 12.40 -20.30 10.64
CA LEU A 19 12.93 -18.93 10.62
C LEU A 19 12.07 -17.99 11.46
N LEU A 20 10.76 -17.98 11.25
CA LEU A 20 9.84 -17.15 12.04
C LEU A 20 9.78 -17.59 13.50
N GLY A 21 9.86 -18.89 13.77
CA GLY A 21 9.94 -19.43 15.13
C GLY A 21 11.21 -18.99 15.88
N HIS A 22 12.33 -18.87 15.17
CA HIS A 22 13.56 -18.32 15.75
C HIS A 22 13.45 -16.82 16.05
N ILE A 23 12.93 -16.04 15.10
CA ILE A 23 12.69 -14.61 15.26
C ILE A 23 11.73 -14.35 16.44
N SER A 24 10.63 -15.10 16.52
CA SER A 24 9.63 -14.97 17.58
C SER A 24 10.21 -15.24 18.98
N LYS A 25 11.14 -16.21 19.11
CA LYS A 25 11.82 -16.51 20.39
C LYS A 25 12.68 -15.36 20.91
N LYS A 26 13.07 -14.41 20.05
CA LYS A 26 13.81 -13.21 20.46
C LYS A 26 12.93 -12.14 21.09
N GLY A 27 11.60 -12.28 21.01
CA GLY A 27 10.66 -11.28 21.53
C GLY A 27 10.54 -10.03 20.65
N TYR A 28 11.05 -10.07 19.41
CA TYR A 28 10.89 -8.99 18.45
C TYR A 28 9.47 -8.97 17.90
N GLY A 29 8.92 -7.77 17.68
CA GLY A 29 7.59 -7.59 17.11
C GLY A 29 7.64 -7.75 15.59
N LEU A 30 6.80 -8.64 15.04
CA LEU A 30 6.68 -8.76 13.59
C LEU A 30 5.73 -7.68 13.06
N VAL A 31 6.24 -6.79 12.20
CA VAL A 31 5.46 -5.71 11.58
C VAL A 31 4.92 -6.14 10.23
N TYR A 32 5.80 -6.64 9.36
CA TYR A 32 5.44 -7.04 8.01
C TYR A 32 6.29 -8.24 7.57
N THR A 33 5.72 -9.09 6.73
CA THR A 33 6.49 -10.14 6.07
C THR A 33 5.94 -10.43 4.68
N GLN A 34 6.84 -10.81 3.79
CA GLN A 34 6.51 -11.32 2.47
C GLN A 34 7.35 -12.55 2.18
N PHE A 35 6.69 -13.62 1.73
CA PHE A 35 7.34 -14.84 1.29
C PHE A 35 7.09 -15.05 -0.20
N ARG A 36 8.15 -15.21 -0.99
CA ARG A 36 8.07 -15.52 -2.42
C ARG A 36 8.87 -16.77 -2.74
N VAL A 37 8.33 -17.62 -3.59
CA VAL A 37 9.07 -18.76 -4.18
C VAL A 37 9.40 -18.38 -5.62
N GLU A 38 10.68 -18.28 -5.95
CA GLU A 38 11.13 -17.94 -7.32
C GLU A 38 11.37 -19.20 -8.16
N SER A 39 11.84 -20.28 -7.52
CA SER A 39 12.04 -21.58 -8.18
C SER A 39 11.87 -22.72 -7.18
N GLU A 40 11.88 -23.96 -7.67
CA GLU A 40 11.85 -25.18 -6.83
C GLU A 40 12.93 -25.18 -5.73
N ASN A 41 14.03 -24.43 -5.93
CA ASN A 41 15.17 -24.43 -5.03
C ASN A 41 15.41 -23.09 -4.32
N THR A 42 14.66 -22.03 -4.62
CA THR A 42 14.94 -20.69 -4.07
C THR A 42 13.66 -19.99 -3.65
N ALA A 43 13.63 -19.56 -2.40
CA ALA A 43 12.59 -18.74 -1.82
C ALA A 43 13.19 -17.58 -1.03
N PHE A 44 12.43 -16.50 -0.92
CA PHE A 44 12.82 -15.28 -0.23
C PHE A 44 11.79 -14.98 0.85
N LEU A 45 12.30 -14.70 2.05
CA LEU A 45 11.51 -14.25 3.17
C LEU A 45 11.98 -12.86 3.56
N TYR A 46 11.17 -11.86 3.24
CA TYR A 46 11.35 -10.50 3.71
C TYR A 46 10.60 -10.31 5.03
N VAL A 47 11.24 -9.68 6.01
CA VAL A 47 10.68 -9.48 7.36
C VAL A 47 11.05 -8.09 7.85
N GLU A 48 10.05 -7.36 8.37
CA GLU A 48 10.21 -6.11 9.08
C GLU A 48 9.87 -6.30 10.56
N LEU A 49 10.77 -5.83 11.44
CA LEU A 49 10.76 -6.12 12.86
C LEU A 49 10.84 -4.85 13.69
N GLU A 50 10.06 -4.80 14.76
CA GLU A 50 10.12 -3.78 15.81
C GLU A 50 10.77 -4.30 17.09
N ASN A 51 11.29 -3.37 17.89
CA ASN A 51 11.93 -3.65 19.17
C ASN A 51 13.13 -4.60 19.06
N VAL A 52 13.83 -4.55 17.92
CA VAL A 52 15.06 -5.31 17.71
C VAL A 52 16.17 -4.71 18.57
N VAL A 53 16.76 -5.53 19.43
CA VAL A 53 17.87 -5.12 20.31
C VAL A 53 19.19 -5.15 19.56
N ASP A 54 19.42 -6.22 18.80
CA ASP A 54 20.64 -6.43 18.02
C ASP A 54 20.30 -7.19 16.73
N ILE A 55 20.25 -6.44 15.63
CA ILE A 55 19.93 -6.97 14.31
C ILE A 55 21.08 -7.78 13.72
N ASP A 56 22.33 -7.40 14.00
CA ASP A 56 23.52 -8.08 13.47
C ASP A 56 23.70 -9.46 14.13
N CYS A 57 23.37 -9.57 15.42
CA CYS A 57 23.27 -10.84 16.11
C CYS A 57 22.20 -11.74 15.47
N LEU A 58 20.99 -11.21 15.21
CA LEU A 58 19.92 -11.98 14.56
C LEU A 58 20.34 -12.47 13.16
N ILE A 59 20.93 -11.60 12.35
CA ILE A 59 21.43 -11.95 11.01
C ILE A 59 22.46 -13.08 11.10
N SER A 60 23.41 -12.97 12.04
CA SER A 60 24.46 -13.98 12.24
C SER A 60 23.88 -15.35 12.62
N GLU A 61 22.87 -15.38 13.48
CA GLU A 61 22.19 -16.62 13.87
C GLU A 61 21.39 -17.24 12.73
N LEU A 62 20.64 -16.44 11.97
CA LEU A 62 19.83 -16.91 10.84
C LEU A 62 20.70 -17.53 9.74
N ARG A 63 21.91 -16.97 9.50
CA ARG A 63 22.90 -17.56 8.58
C ARG A 63 23.35 -18.96 9.00
N GLY A 64 23.21 -19.34 10.27
CA GLY A 64 23.53 -20.68 10.77
C GLY A 64 22.48 -21.74 10.46
N PHE A 65 21.29 -21.37 9.96
CA PHE A 65 20.21 -22.32 9.71
C PHE A 65 20.46 -23.15 8.44
N SER A 66 20.28 -24.48 8.55
CA SER A 66 20.36 -25.37 7.39
C SER A 66 19.28 -25.01 6.36
N GLY A 67 19.72 -24.58 5.18
CA GLY A 67 18.84 -24.17 4.08
C GLY A 67 18.90 -22.68 3.78
N VAL A 68 19.32 -21.84 4.73
CA VAL A 68 19.57 -20.43 4.48
C VAL A 68 20.81 -20.28 3.60
N MET A 69 20.68 -19.49 2.53
CA MET A 69 21.73 -19.21 1.58
C MET A 69 22.32 -17.82 1.83
N GLU A 70 21.48 -16.85 2.16
CA GLU A 70 21.89 -15.48 2.43
C GLU A 70 20.93 -14.79 3.40
N VAL A 71 21.45 -13.82 4.16
CA VAL A 71 20.65 -12.89 4.94
C VAL A 71 21.24 -11.49 4.75
N VAL A 72 20.43 -10.55 4.28
CA VAL A 72 20.83 -9.17 3.95
C VAL A 72 19.92 -8.20 4.70
N LYS A 73 20.52 -7.12 5.25
CA LYS A 73 19.77 -6.01 5.85
C LYS A 73 19.26 -5.08 4.75
N PHE A 74 18.00 -4.68 4.85
CA PHE A 74 17.35 -3.75 3.94
C PHE A 74 16.74 -2.58 4.72
N PHE A 75 16.27 -1.58 3.99
CA PHE A 75 15.38 -0.56 4.54
C PHE A 75 13.93 -1.06 4.53
N PRO A 76 13.13 -0.74 5.57
CA PRO A 76 11.70 -0.99 5.56
C PRO A 76 11.01 -0.46 4.30
N THR A 77 9.96 -1.13 3.86
CA THR A 77 9.22 -0.75 2.66
C THR A 77 8.57 0.61 2.80
N ASP A 78 8.11 0.97 4.00
CA ASP A 78 7.61 2.31 4.31
C ASP A 78 8.67 3.40 4.19
N GLU A 79 9.95 3.12 4.47
CA GLU A 79 11.01 4.12 4.32
C GLU A 79 11.38 4.39 2.85
N ILE A 80 11.23 3.39 1.98
CA ILE A 80 11.58 3.51 0.56
C ILE A 80 10.38 3.97 -0.28
N TRP A 81 9.25 3.28 -0.12
CA TRP A 81 8.05 3.44 -0.94
C TRP A 81 6.94 4.23 -0.23
N GLY A 82 6.97 4.31 1.09
CA GLY A 82 6.01 5.06 1.90
C GLY A 82 4.55 4.68 1.68
N LYS A 83 3.66 5.67 1.75
CA LYS A 83 2.21 5.47 1.58
C LYS A 83 1.88 5.21 0.12
N ARG A 84 0.82 4.43 -0.14
CA ARG A 84 0.39 4.11 -1.51
C ARG A 84 -0.96 4.72 -1.80
N ILE A 85 -1.05 5.31 -3.00
CA ILE A 85 -2.32 5.67 -3.63
C ILE A 85 -2.58 4.67 -4.75
N ILE A 86 -3.77 4.08 -4.76
CA ILE A 86 -4.21 3.20 -5.84
C ILE A 86 -5.25 3.94 -6.70
N ILE A 87 -5.02 4.02 -8.00
CA ILE A 87 -5.93 4.65 -8.95
C ILE A 87 -6.58 3.57 -9.82
N ILE A 88 -7.91 3.47 -9.80
CA ILE A 88 -8.69 2.46 -10.55
C ILE A 88 -9.76 3.17 -11.39
N GLY A 89 -9.95 2.72 -12.62
CA GLY A 89 -11.02 3.21 -13.50
C GLY A 89 -10.63 3.15 -14.97
N THR A 90 -11.30 3.94 -15.82
CA THR A 90 -11.01 3.98 -17.25
C THR A 90 -9.57 4.46 -17.53
N GLY A 91 -8.89 3.87 -18.51
CA GLY A 91 -7.48 4.19 -18.78
C GLY A 91 -7.22 5.68 -19.08
N ILE A 92 -8.18 6.38 -19.69
CA ILE A 92 -8.09 7.82 -19.96
C ILE A 92 -8.11 8.61 -18.65
N GLN A 93 -9.10 8.35 -17.80
CA GLN A 93 -9.25 9.05 -16.52
C GLN A 93 -8.10 8.72 -15.57
N VAL A 94 -7.72 7.44 -15.47
CA VAL A 94 -6.56 6.99 -14.68
C VAL A 94 -5.31 7.76 -15.09
N SER A 95 -5.06 7.93 -16.39
CA SER A 95 -3.89 8.68 -16.89
C SER A 95 -3.89 10.15 -16.46
N GLN A 96 -5.06 10.79 -16.41
CA GLN A 96 -5.18 12.18 -15.95
C GLN A 96 -4.96 12.30 -14.44
N VAL A 97 -5.55 11.39 -13.65
CA VAL A 97 -5.34 11.35 -12.19
C VAL A 97 -3.87 11.10 -11.86
N VAL A 98 -3.22 10.18 -12.58
CA VAL A 98 -1.78 9.88 -12.42
C VAL A 98 -0.93 11.12 -12.63
N LEU A 99 -1.23 11.94 -13.64
CA LEU A 99 -0.47 13.17 -13.92
C LEU A 99 -0.44 14.09 -12.68
N GLY A 100 -1.59 14.33 -12.07
CA GLY A 100 -1.68 15.15 -10.86
C GLY A 100 -1.02 14.50 -9.66
N ALA A 101 -1.30 13.21 -9.44
CA ALA A 101 -0.80 12.45 -8.30
C ALA A 101 0.73 12.33 -8.30
N ILE A 102 1.36 12.02 -9.45
CA ILE A 102 2.82 11.94 -9.54
C ILE A 102 3.45 13.32 -9.32
N THR A 103 2.88 14.37 -9.92
CA THR A 103 3.41 15.74 -9.79
C THR A 103 3.39 16.19 -8.32
N GLU A 104 2.31 15.92 -7.61
CA GLU A 104 2.21 16.28 -6.19
C GLU A 104 3.06 15.36 -5.30
N ALA A 105 3.07 14.06 -5.56
CA ALA A 105 3.90 13.11 -4.81
C ALA A 105 5.39 13.46 -4.93
N ASP A 106 5.90 13.88 -6.11
CA ASP A 106 7.29 14.31 -6.29
C ASP A 106 7.65 15.49 -5.35
N ARG A 107 6.76 16.49 -5.26
CA ARG A 107 6.91 17.65 -4.39
C ARG A 107 7.04 17.25 -2.92
N HIS A 108 6.27 16.27 -2.48
CA HIS A 108 6.30 15.72 -1.13
C HIS A 108 7.52 14.82 -0.90
N ASN A 109 7.87 13.99 -1.88
CA ASN A 109 8.97 13.03 -1.80
C ASN A 109 10.33 13.71 -1.66
N ILE A 110 10.55 14.84 -2.35
CA ILE A 110 11.78 15.65 -2.23
C ILE A 110 11.95 16.24 -0.81
N ARG A 111 10.85 16.39 -0.05
CA ARG A 111 10.84 16.97 1.30
C ARG A 111 10.95 15.92 2.41
N GLY A 112 11.12 14.64 2.07
CA GLY A 112 11.37 13.56 3.01
C GLY A 112 10.18 12.65 3.30
N GLU A 113 8.96 13.01 2.87
CA GLU A 113 7.86 12.04 2.82
C GLU A 113 8.12 11.01 1.73
N ARG A 114 7.35 9.91 1.73
CA ARG A 114 7.34 8.93 0.65
C ARG A 114 5.89 8.56 0.32
N ILE A 115 5.52 8.79 -0.93
CA ILE A 115 4.22 8.48 -1.49
C ILE A 115 4.44 7.88 -2.88
N SER A 116 3.94 6.66 -3.09
CA SER A 116 3.96 5.96 -4.36
C SER A 116 2.57 5.90 -4.98
N ILE A 117 2.52 5.96 -6.32
CA ILE A 117 1.29 5.94 -7.10
C ILE A 117 1.23 4.65 -7.91
N ASP A 118 0.25 3.80 -7.59
CA ASP A 118 -0.01 2.54 -8.28
C ASP A 118 -1.33 2.64 -9.04
N THR A 119 -1.44 2.02 -10.21
CA THR A 119 -2.63 2.13 -11.05
C THR A 119 -3.10 0.81 -11.62
N LEU A 120 -4.41 0.68 -11.78
CA LEU A 120 -5.05 -0.43 -12.46
C LEU A 120 -6.12 0.12 -13.42
N PRO A 121 -5.82 0.30 -14.72
CA PRO A 121 -6.84 0.66 -15.70
C PRO A 121 -7.80 -0.52 -15.87
N LEU A 122 -9.01 -0.36 -15.35
CA LEU A 122 -10.00 -1.42 -15.24
C LEU A 122 -11.39 -0.82 -15.34
N THR A 123 -12.23 -1.43 -16.17
CA THR A 123 -13.62 -1.02 -16.39
C THR A 123 -14.56 -2.18 -16.10
N GLY A 124 -15.81 -1.85 -15.84
CA GLY A 124 -16.85 -2.81 -15.52
C GLY A 124 -16.98 -3.00 -14.02
N GLU A 125 -18.18 -2.72 -13.52
CA GLU A 125 -18.58 -2.74 -12.12
C GLU A 125 -18.04 -3.96 -11.35
N LYS A 126 -18.32 -5.17 -11.83
CA LYS A 126 -17.87 -6.42 -11.20
C LYS A 126 -16.34 -6.46 -11.03
N ASN A 127 -15.59 -6.06 -12.05
CA ASN A 127 -14.14 -6.08 -12.00
C ASN A 127 -13.61 -5.06 -10.99
N ILE A 128 -14.24 -3.88 -10.92
CA ILE A 128 -13.87 -2.84 -9.97
C ILE A 128 -14.15 -3.31 -8.53
N ILE A 129 -15.29 -3.93 -8.27
CA ILE A 129 -15.62 -4.51 -6.96
C ILE A 129 -14.59 -5.56 -6.57
N GLU A 130 -14.28 -6.53 -7.44
CA GLU A 130 -13.26 -7.56 -7.18
C GLU A 130 -11.88 -6.94 -6.90
N ALA A 131 -11.51 -5.88 -7.62
CA ALA A 131 -10.26 -5.15 -7.38
C ALA A 131 -10.26 -4.43 -6.03
N LEU A 132 -11.38 -3.80 -5.64
CA LEU A 132 -11.53 -3.12 -4.36
C LEU A 132 -11.50 -4.10 -3.18
N GLU A 133 -12.19 -5.23 -3.28
CA GLU A 133 -12.16 -6.30 -2.27
C GLU A 133 -10.73 -6.82 -2.03
N ALA A 134 -9.89 -6.83 -3.07
CA ALA A 134 -8.50 -7.26 -2.97
C ALA A 134 -7.56 -6.25 -2.27
N ILE A 135 -8.00 -5.00 -2.02
CA ILE A 135 -7.13 -3.95 -1.46
C ILE A 135 -6.69 -4.25 -0.03
N GLY A 136 -7.51 -4.96 0.75
CA GLY A 136 -7.15 -5.38 2.11
C GLY A 136 -5.87 -6.24 2.17
N TYR A 137 -5.44 -6.83 1.06
CA TYR A 137 -4.21 -7.62 0.96
C TYR A 137 -2.99 -6.81 0.52
N LEU A 138 -3.15 -5.54 0.16
CA LEU A 138 -2.07 -4.66 -0.28
C LEU A 138 -1.54 -3.86 0.92
N PRO A 139 -0.26 -4.00 1.28
CA PRO A 139 0.31 -3.23 2.37
C PRO A 139 0.41 -1.75 1.97
N ARG A 140 0.37 -0.86 2.96
CA ARG A 140 0.65 0.59 2.84
C ARG A 140 -0.37 1.42 2.07
N VAL A 141 -1.50 0.86 1.66
CA VAL A 141 -2.56 1.63 0.98
C VAL A 141 -3.14 2.65 1.95
N SER A 142 -3.13 3.91 1.56
CA SER A 142 -3.68 5.01 2.36
C SER A 142 -4.78 5.77 1.63
N CYS A 143 -4.81 5.71 0.30
CA CYS A 143 -5.85 6.32 -0.51
C CYS A 143 -6.18 5.47 -1.74
N ILE A 144 -7.44 5.48 -2.15
CA ILE A 144 -7.93 4.97 -3.43
C ILE A 144 -8.55 6.13 -4.20
N VAL A 145 -8.28 6.21 -5.49
CA VAL A 145 -8.96 7.13 -6.40
C VAL A 145 -9.78 6.34 -7.41
N LEU A 146 -11.10 6.54 -7.37
CA LEU A 146 -12.05 5.99 -8.34
C LEU A 146 -12.13 6.96 -9.53
N ALA A 147 -11.33 6.67 -10.56
CA ALA A 147 -11.18 7.44 -11.79
C ALA A 147 -12.21 6.98 -12.85
N GLU A 148 -13.48 6.98 -12.48
CA GLU A 148 -14.59 6.55 -13.33
C GLU A 148 -15.71 7.60 -13.23
N SER A 149 -16.22 8.04 -14.37
CA SER A 149 -17.28 9.06 -14.43
C SER A 149 -18.67 8.50 -14.15
N GLU A 150 -18.86 7.20 -14.29
CA GLU A 150 -20.12 6.51 -14.04
C GLU A 150 -19.83 5.28 -13.18
N ILE A 151 -20.21 5.35 -11.91
CA ILE A 151 -20.02 4.26 -10.95
C ILE A 151 -21.39 3.89 -10.44
N GLU A 152 -21.74 2.61 -10.47
CA GLU A 152 -23.03 2.13 -9.97
C GLU A 152 -23.05 2.02 -8.44
N ASP A 153 -24.24 2.12 -7.85
CA ASP A 153 -24.44 2.11 -6.38
C ASP A 153 -24.01 0.80 -5.70
N SER A 154 -23.85 -0.28 -6.46
CA SER A 154 -23.41 -1.59 -5.94
C SER A 154 -22.03 -1.57 -5.28
N ILE A 155 -21.16 -0.63 -5.67
CA ILE A 155 -19.83 -0.47 -5.11
C ILE A 155 -19.84 0.12 -3.68
N ILE A 156 -20.96 0.73 -3.26
CA ILE A 156 -21.05 1.47 -2.00
C ILE A 156 -20.70 0.58 -0.81
N GLY A 157 -21.18 -0.66 -0.82
CA GLY A 157 -20.92 -1.62 0.26
C GLY A 157 -19.43 -1.89 0.45
N VAL A 158 -18.69 -2.09 -0.64
CA VAL A 158 -17.24 -2.35 -0.57
C VAL A 158 -16.45 -1.08 -0.19
N ILE A 159 -16.88 0.09 -0.64
CA ILE A 159 -16.29 1.37 -0.23
C ILE A 159 -16.41 1.57 1.29
N ASP A 160 -17.61 1.38 1.83
CA ASP A 160 -17.85 1.54 3.27
C ASP A 160 -17.05 0.50 4.07
N GLU A 161 -16.95 -0.74 3.60
CA GLU A 161 -16.12 -1.77 4.23
C GLU A 161 -14.64 -1.36 4.25
N ILE A 162 -14.11 -0.87 3.13
CA ILE A 162 -12.72 -0.44 3.02
C ILE A 162 -12.41 0.67 4.02
N LYS A 163 -13.28 1.67 4.10
CA LYS A 163 -13.11 2.82 5.00
C LYS A 163 -13.15 2.38 6.47
N ASN A 164 -14.13 1.55 6.82
CA ASN A 164 -14.35 1.11 8.20
C ASN A 164 -13.27 0.16 8.71
N ASN A 165 -12.76 -0.73 7.86
CA ASN A 165 -11.81 -1.78 8.28
C ASN A 165 -10.35 -1.37 8.13
N TYR A 166 -10.01 -0.57 7.12
CA TYR A 166 -8.61 -0.30 6.76
C TYR A 166 -8.20 1.16 6.92
N ASN A 167 -9.13 2.07 7.28
CA ASN A 167 -8.86 3.51 7.40
C ASN A 167 -8.23 4.10 6.12
N ILE A 168 -8.67 3.61 4.96
CA ILE A 168 -8.22 4.07 3.64
C ILE A 168 -9.14 5.20 3.16
N LYS A 169 -8.55 6.29 2.67
CA LYS A 169 -9.28 7.42 2.08
C LYS A 169 -9.78 7.08 0.69
N ILE A 170 -11.00 7.49 0.35
CA ILE A 170 -11.59 7.27 -0.97
C ILE A 170 -11.89 8.61 -1.65
N VAL A 171 -11.19 8.87 -2.74
CA VAL A 171 -11.44 10.02 -3.62
C VAL A 171 -12.17 9.52 -4.87
N GLY A 172 -13.23 10.20 -5.28
CA GLY A 172 -13.94 9.87 -6.52
C GLY A 172 -14.07 11.07 -7.44
N LEU A 173 -14.21 10.79 -8.74
CA LEU A 173 -14.60 11.82 -9.70
C LEU A 173 -16.08 12.15 -9.55
N ASN A 174 -16.43 13.41 -9.85
CA ASN A 174 -17.82 13.82 -9.90
C ASN A 174 -18.54 13.11 -11.05
N GLY A 175 -19.64 12.41 -10.76
CA GLY A 175 -20.30 11.55 -11.76
C GLY A 175 -21.56 10.82 -11.30
N ASN A 176 -21.66 10.45 -10.02
CA ASN A 176 -22.87 9.86 -9.44
C ASN A 176 -23.20 10.48 -8.08
N ASP A 177 -24.37 11.11 -7.98
CA ASP A 177 -24.88 11.80 -6.79
C ASP A 177 -25.01 10.87 -5.56
N SER A 178 -25.32 9.59 -5.76
CA SER A 178 -25.48 8.62 -4.66
C SER A 178 -24.14 8.35 -3.95
N LEU A 179 -23.03 8.35 -4.70
CA LEU A 179 -21.71 7.98 -4.23
C LEU A 179 -21.05 9.09 -3.41
N ILE A 180 -21.44 10.36 -3.64
CA ILE A 180 -20.87 11.55 -2.98
C ILE A 180 -20.85 11.43 -1.45
N ASN A 181 -21.83 10.75 -0.86
CA ASN A 181 -21.92 10.58 0.60
C ASN A 181 -21.03 9.47 1.18
N HIS A 182 -20.49 8.60 0.33
CA HIS A 182 -19.64 7.48 0.71
C HIS A 182 -18.15 7.77 0.48
N LEU A 183 -17.83 8.73 -0.38
CA LEU A 183 -16.47 9.19 -0.64
C LEU A 183 -15.97 10.13 0.47
N ASP A 184 -14.66 10.14 0.74
CA ASP A 184 -14.04 11.15 1.59
C ASP A 184 -13.93 12.49 0.86
N LEU A 185 -13.78 12.46 -0.47
CA LEU A 185 -13.65 13.65 -1.31
C LEU A 185 -14.17 13.37 -2.72
N VAL A 186 -14.93 14.32 -3.27
CA VAL A 186 -15.36 14.33 -4.67
C VAL A 186 -14.66 15.45 -5.42
N VAL A 187 -14.09 15.14 -6.58
CA VAL A 187 -13.34 16.12 -7.39
C VAL A 187 -13.80 16.07 -8.84
N THR A 188 -14.04 17.23 -9.45
CA THR A 188 -14.50 17.30 -10.84
C THR A 188 -13.37 17.06 -11.84
N ASP A 189 -12.24 17.76 -11.66
CA ASP A 189 -11.09 17.62 -12.56
C ASP A 189 -10.22 16.42 -12.17
N PRO A 190 -9.96 15.47 -13.09
CA PRO A 190 -9.21 14.27 -12.76
C PRO A 190 -7.76 14.56 -12.39
N VAL A 191 -7.12 15.58 -12.97
CA VAL A 191 -5.75 15.96 -12.58
C VAL A 191 -5.75 16.46 -11.13
N GLN A 192 -6.68 17.34 -10.77
CA GLN A 192 -6.85 17.77 -9.38
C GLN A 192 -7.19 16.62 -8.44
N ALA A 193 -7.99 15.63 -8.86
CA ALA A 193 -8.29 14.46 -8.03
C ALA A 193 -7.00 13.74 -7.60
N GLY A 194 -6.02 13.62 -8.51
CA GLY A 194 -4.71 13.07 -8.20
C GLY A 194 -3.91 13.91 -7.20
N VAL A 195 -3.88 15.24 -7.38
CA VAL A 195 -3.23 16.16 -6.43
C VAL A 195 -3.88 16.05 -5.04
N MET A 196 -5.20 16.11 -4.99
CA MET A 196 -5.96 16.07 -3.75
C MET A 196 -5.80 14.73 -3.03
N ALA A 197 -5.70 13.62 -3.75
CA ALA A 197 -5.44 12.30 -3.15
C ALA A 197 -4.08 12.27 -2.42
N VAL A 198 -3.04 12.89 -2.99
CA VAL A 198 -1.73 13.03 -2.31
C VAL A 198 -1.83 13.94 -1.10
N MET A 199 -2.48 15.09 -1.26
CA MET A 199 -2.68 16.04 -0.16
C MET A 199 -3.50 15.44 0.99
N ALA A 200 -4.38 14.47 0.71
CA ALA A 200 -5.24 13.77 1.68
C ALA A 200 -4.45 12.95 2.71
N ILE A 201 -3.34 12.37 2.27
CA ILE A 201 -2.57 11.40 3.04
C ILE A 201 -1.21 11.96 3.50
N SER A 202 -0.83 13.12 2.99
CA SER A 202 0.40 13.80 3.40
C SER A 202 0.28 14.33 4.83
N GLU A 203 1.37 14.23 5.60
CA GLU A 203 1.48 14.75 6.97
C GLU A 203 2.04 16.17 7.01
N THR A 204 2.75 16.58 5.95
CA THR A 204 3.32 17.91 5.74
C THR A 204 2.35 18.86 5.05
N SER A 205 1.23 18.34 4.56
CA SER A 205 0.11 19.14 4.05
C SER A 205 -0.64 19.80 5.22
N ASN A 206 -0.82 21.13 5.15
CA ASN A 206 -1.71 21.85 6.07
C ASN A 206 -3.21 21.71 5.69
N LEU A 207 -3.52 20.94 4.64
CA LEU A 207 -4.87 20.77 4.15
C LEU A 207 -5.60 19.67 4.93
N ASP A 208 -6.63 20.04 5.68
CA ASP A 208 -7.52 19.09 6.35
C ASP A 208 -8.68 18.72 5.41
N ILE A 209 -8.55 17.60 4.70
CA ILE A 209 -9.56 17.15 3.74
C ILE A 209 -10.88 16.76 4.42
N SER A 210 -10.89 16.45 5.71
CA SER A 210 -12.15 16.20 6.42
C SER A 210 -13.11 17.40 6.42
N ARG A 211 -12.59 18.60 6.11
CA ARG A 211 -13.35 19.86 6.00
C ARG A 211 -13.77 20.20 4.56
N ILE A 212 -13.33 19.41 3.57
CA ILE A 212 -13.56 19.65 2.15
C ILE A 212 -14.25 18.41 1.58
N LYS A 213 -15.55 18.53 1.30
CA LYS A 213 -16.32 17.42 0.72
C LYS A 213 -16.26 17.38 -0.80
N GLU A 214 -16.15 18.56 -1.43
CA GLU A 214 -16.17 18.73 -2.88
C GLU A 214 -15.11 19.74 -3.34
N VAL A 215 -14.43 19.44 -4.44
CA VAL A 215 -13.57 20.36 -5.18
C VAL A 215 -14.11 20.46 -6.60
N LEU A 216 -14.64 21.64 -6.93
CA LEU A 216 -15.30 21.94 -8.19
C LEU A 216 -14.33 22.36 -9.28
#